data_AF-A0A2W6AME0-F1
#
_entry.id   AF-A0A2W6AME0-F1
#
_cell.length_a   1.000
_cell.length_b   1.000
_cell.length_c   1.000
_cell.angle_alpha   90.00
_cell.angle_beta   90.00
_cell.angle_gamma   90.00
#
_symmetry.space_group_name_H-M   'P 1'
#
loop_
_entity.id
_entity.type
_entity.pdbx_description
1 polymer ?
#
loop_
_entity_poly.entity_id
_entity_poly.type
_entity_poly.pdbx_seq_one_letter_code
_entity_poly.pdbx_strand_id
1 'polypeptide(L)'
;MSGTTGSTVQQSAVITLAAGTSNRVFIACSGGVLTGGGFSKDLGINVTTAAPARDGWLVAGTNHSTANQKLTAYVICLQGTNLNASTVSQSGSAKAGGIANTMVGCPDGTLISGGGFDTAAGVNVYSSASHDNGWQIYGINLTSATQQLNAYAICVTPLV
;
A
#
# COMPACT_ATOMS: atom_id res chain seq x y z
N MET A 1 30.35 -5.22 -15.31
CA MET A 1 29.13 -5.06 -14.50
C MET A 1 28.52 -6.44 -14.34
N SER A 2 28.77 -7.11 -13.21
CA SER A 2 28.20 -8.43 -12.92
C SER A 2 26.75 -8.22 -12.53
N GLY A 3 25.81 -8.64 -13.37
CA GLY A 3 24.38 -8.46 -13.14
C GLY A 3 23.94 -9.17 -11.87
N THR A 4 23.29 -8.44 -10.98
CA THR A 4 22.64 -8.99 -9.80
C THR A 4 21.45 -9.85 -10.24
N THR A 5 21.55 -11.15 -10.01
CA THR A 5 20.52 -12.15 -10.29
C THR A 5 19.41 -12.08 -9.24
N GLY A 6 18.64 -10.99 -9.25
CA GLY A 6 17.42 -10.88 -8.45
C GLY A 6 16.22 -11.40 -9.23
N SER A 7 15.27 -12.04 -8.55
CA SER A 7 13.98 -12.42 -9.14
C SER A 7 12.83 -11.82 -8.34
N THR A 8 11.87 -11.22 -9.03
CA THR A 8 10.66 -10.68 -8.43
C THR A 8 9.64 -11.79 -8.27
N VAL A 9 9.16 -12.00 -7.04
CA VAL A 9 8.12 -12.97 -6.70
C VAL A 9 6.89 -12.21 -6.21
N GLN A 10 5.73 -12.54 -6.77
CA GLN A 10 4.44 -12.06 -6.29
C GLN A 10 3.68 -13.18 -5.58
N GLN A 11 3.15 -12.89 -4.39
CA GLN A 11 2.33 -13.81 -3.60
C GLN A 11 1.02 -13.13 -3.23
N SER A 12 -0.01 -13.90 -2.90
CA SER A 12 -1.30 -13.35 -2.49
C SER A 12 -1.96 -14.09 -1.35
N ALA A 13 -2.78 -13.36 -0.61
CA ALA A 13 -3.77 -13.91 0.32
C ALA A 13 -5.12 -13.28 0.03
N VAL A 14 -6.19 -14.06 0.21
CA VAL A 14 -7.57 -13.64 -0.04
C VAL A 14 -8.42 -13.91 1.18
N ILE A 15 -9.33 -12.98 1.48
CA ILE A 15 -10.38 -13.16 2.48
C ILE A 15 -11.74 -12.95 1.83
N THR A 16 -12.77 -13.53 2.46
CA THR A 16 -14.16 -13.19 2.18
C THR A 16 -14.64 -12.23 3.27
N LEU A 17 -15.04 -11.03 2.87
CA LEU A 17 -15.69 -10.02 3.71
C LEU A 17 -17.19 -10.24 3.67
N ALA A 18 -17.80 -10.47 4.84
CA ALA A 18 -19.26 -10.51 4.93
C ALA A 18 -19.87 -9.15 4.60
N ALA A 19 -21.14 -9.14 4.15
CA ALA A 19 -21.89 -7.93 3.89
C ALA A 19 -21.85 -6.96 5.09
N GLY A 20 -21.54 -5.68 4.85
CA GLY A 20 -21.49 -4.65 5.88
C GLY A 20 -20.27 -4.72 6.82
N THR A 21 -19.32 -5.62 6.61
CA THR A 21 -18.16 -5.79 7.51
C THR A 21 -16.88 -5.15 6.99
N SER A 22 -16.00 -4.79 7.91
CA SER A 22 -14.63 -4.37 7.65
C SER A 22 -13.65 -5.43 8.15
N ASN A 23 -12.64 -5.76 7.36
CA ASN A 23 -11.58 -6.68 7.78
C ASN A 23 -10.29 -6.38 7.00
N ARG A 24 -9.22 -7.06 7.36
CA ARG A 24 -7.88 -6.92 6.78
C ARG A 24 -7.31 -8.26 6.37
N VAL A 25 -6.52 -8.26 5.31
CA VAL A 25 -5.75 -9.40 4.82
C VAL A 25 -4.29 -8.99 4.75
N PHE A 26 -3.44 -9.84 5.32
CA PHE A 26 -1.99 -9.65 5.37
C PHE A 26 -1.31 -10.83 4.68
N ILE A 27 -0.25 -10.56 3.93
CA ILE A 27 0.61 -11.57 3.35
C ILE A 27 2.07 -11.11 3.48
N ALA A 28 2.89 -11.92 4.13
CA ALA A 28 4.32 -11.69 4.28
C ALA A 28 5.08 -12.19 3.04
N CYS A 29 6.26 -11.64 2.79
CA CYS A 29 7.21 -12.28 1.89
C CYS A 29 7.60 -13.66 2.44
N SER A 30 7.49 -14.72 1.63
CA SER A 30 8.04 -16.04 2.04
C SER A 30 9.59 -16.06 2.07
N GLY A 31 10.22 -14.95 1.69
CA GLY A 31 11.66 -14.73 1.61
C GLY A 31 11.98 -13.58 0.67
N GLY A 32 13.15 -12.97 0.85
CA GLY A 32 13.58 -11.80 0.08
C GLY A 32 13.16 -10.48 0.69
N VAL A 33 13.34 -9.41 -0.10
CA VAL A 33 13.12 -8.02 0.31
C VAL A 33 11.75 -7.55 -0.16
N LEU A 34 10.93 -7.00 0.73
CA LEU A 34 9.67 -6.36 0.34
C LEU A 34 9.97 -5.16 -0.57
N THR A 35 9.42 -5.16 -1.78
CA THR A 35 9.59 -4.07 -2.76
C THR A 35 8.27 -3.45 -3.21
N GLY A 36 7.14 -4.05 -2.85
CA GLY A 36 5.84 -3.49 -3.18
C GLY A 36 4.69 -4.42 -2.84
N GLY A 37 3.53 -4.05 -3.34
CA GLY A 37 2.33 -4.86 -3.25
C GLY A 37 1.16 -4.17 -3.94
N GLY A 38 -0.03 -4.69 -3.69
CA GLY A 38 -1.26 -4.17 -4.26
C GLY A 38 -2.47 -4.92 -3.75
N PHE A 39 -3.60 -4.72 -4.43
CA PHE A 39 -4.84 -5.39 -4.09
C PHE A 39 -5.70 -5.66 -5.31
N SER A 40 -6.59 -6.63 -5.17
CA SER A 40 -7.78 -6.79 -6.01
C SER A 40 -8.98 -6.88 -5.08
N LYS A 41 -10.12 -6.36 -5.53
CA LYS A 41 -11.36 -6.30 -4.75
C LYS A 41 -12.56 -6.51 -5.64
N ASP A 42 -13.59 -7.13 -5.09
CA ASP A 42 -14.90 -7.14 -5.72
C ASP A 42 -15.57 -5.76 -5.63
N LEU A 43 -16.63 -5.57 -6.42
CA LEU A 43 -17.45 -4.36 -6.38
C LEU A 43 -18.10 -4.18 -5.00
N GLY A 44 -18.27 -2.92 -4.59
CA GLY A 44 -18.84 -2.58 -3.28
C GLY A 44 -17.86 -2.61 -2.12
N ILE A 45 -16.62 -3.08 -2.31
CA ILE A 45 -15.56 -2.90 -1.32
C ILE A 45 -14.89 -1.53 -1.49
N ASN A 46 -14.79 -0.79 -0.39
CA ASN A 46 -13.92 0.37 -0.26
C ASN A 46 -12.63 -0.02 0.47
N VAL A 47 -11.47 0.19 -0.17
CA VAL A 47 -10.16 -0.13 0.42
C VAL A 47 -9.61 1.11 1.10
N THR A 48 -9.33 1.01 2.40
CA THR A 48 -8.77 2.10 3.22
C THR A 48 -7.26 1.95 3.40
N THR A 49 -6.74 0.73 3.25
CA THR A 49 -5.32 0.44 3.43
C THR A 49 -4.85 -0.48 2.31
N ALA A 50 -3.73 -0.12 1.69
CA ALA A 50 -2.92 -0.99 0.84
C ALA A 50 -1.48 -0.49 0.97
N ALA A 51 -0.75 -1.05 1.93
CA ALA A 51 0.52 -0.51 2.38
C ALA A 51 1.49 -1.60 2.90
N PRO A 52 2.80 -1.30 2.94
CA PRO A 52 3.76 -2.15 3.62
C PRO A 52 3.41 -2.25 5.12
N ALA A 53 3.53 -3.46 5.67
CA ALA A 53 3.38 -3.72 7.09
C ALA A 53 4.35 -4.83 7.49
N ARG A 54 5.24 -4.58 8.46
CA ARG A 54 6.29 -5.53 8.85
C ARG A 54 7.12 -5.94 7.61
N ASP A 55 7.18 -7.23 7.32
CA ASP A 55 7.85 -7.89 6.19
C ASP A 55 6.88 -8.23 5.03
N GLY A 56 5.71 -7.59 4.99
CA GLY A 56 4.66 -7.95 4.04
C GLY A 56 3.78 -6.79 3.60
N TRP A 57 2.65 -7.18 3.01
CA TRP A 57 1.65 -6.26 2.50
C TRP A 57 0.33 -6.43 3.24
N LEU A 58 -0.23 -5.32 3.73
CA LEU A 58 -1.52 -5.27 4.39
C LEU A 58 -2.53 -4.57 3.49
N VAL A 59 -3.69 -5.21 3.31
CA VAL A 59 -4.85 -4.59 2.66
C VAL A 59 -6.03 -4.63 3.63
N ALA A 60 -6.70 -3.50 3.83
CA ALA A 60 -7.90 -3.41 4.63
C ALA A 60 -9.01 -2.73 3.84
N GLY A 61 -10.25 -3.17 4.06
CA GLY A 61 -11.39 -2.59 3.39
C GLY A 61 -12.71 -2.92 4.07
N THR A 62 -13.74 -2.20 3.65
CA THR A 62 -15.12 -2.34 4.11
C THR A 62 -16.00 -2.76 2.95
N ASN A 63 -16.79 -3.81 3.15
CA ASN A 63 -17.77 -4.26 2.18
C ASN A 63 -19.10 -3.54 2.41
N HIS A 64 -19.47 -2.63 1.51
CA HIS A 64 -20.73 -1.88 1.55
C HIS A 64 -21.86 -2.54 0.74
N SER A 65 -21.62 -3.72 0.17
CA SER A 65 -22.65 -4.47 -0.53
C SER A 65 -23.49 -5.34 0.43
N THR A 66 -24.57 -5.91 -0.10
CA THR A 66 -25.46 -6.83 0.62
C THR A 66 -25.02 -8.30 0.51
N ALA A 67 -23.92 -8.58 -0.18
CA ALA A 67 -23.40 -9.94 -0.39
C ALA A 67 -21.98 -10.07 0.17
N ASN A 68 -21.53 -11.31 0.34
CA ASN A 68 -20.13 -11.58 0.67
C ASN A 68 -19.24 -11.24 -0.52
N GLN A 69 -18.14 -10.54 -0.28
CA GLN A 69 -17.22 -10.05 -1.31
C GLN A 69 -15.78 -10.47 -1.00
N LYS A 70 -14.94 -10.62 -2.02
CA LYS A 70 -13.53 -10.99 -1.87
C LYS A 70 -12.63 -9.77 -1.87
N LEU A 71 -11.64 -9.81 -0.97
CA LEU A 71 -10.53 -8.87 -0.91
C LEU A 71 -9.23 -9.65 -0.93
N THR A 72 -8.36 -9.32 -1.88
CA THR A 72 -7.07 -9.97 -2.10
C THR A 72 -5.95 -8.98 -1.88
N ALA A 73 -4.97 -9.34 -1.06
CA ALA A 73 -3.68 -8.65 -0.97
C ALA A 73 -2.66 -9.34 -1.87
N TYR A 74 -1.82 -8.54 -2.53
CA TYR A 74 -0.63 -9.00 -3.23
C TYR A 74 0.60 -8.40 -2.58
N VAL A 75 1.61 -9.22 -2.30
CA VAL A 75 2.94 -8.77 -1.90
C VAL A 75 3.92 -9.04 -3.03
N ILE A 76 4.85 -8.11 -3.24
CA ILE A 76 5.93 -8.21 -4.22
C ILE A 76 7.25 -8.21 -3.46
N CYS A 77 8.04 -9.25 -3.67
CA CYS A 77 9.29 -9.48 -2.97
C CYS A 77 10.41 -9.72 -3.98
N LEU A 78 11.58 -9.15 -3.73
CA LEU A 78 12.79 -9.39 -4.51
C LEU A 78 13.66 -10.44 -3.82
N GLN A 79 13.84 -11.59 -4.45
CA GLN A 79 14.68 -12.68 -3.97
C GLN A 79 16.06 -12.68 -4.63
N GLY A 80 17.04 -13.32 -4.00
CA GLY A 80 18.40 -13.45 -4.55
C GLY A 80 19.15 -12.12 -4.66
N THR A 81 18.83 -11.17 -3.79
CA THR A 81 19.34 -9.80 -3.85
C THR A 81 20.16 -9.46 -2.62
N ASN A 82 21.16 -8.58 -2.79
CA ASN A 82 21.91 -7.94 -1.71
C ASN A 82 21.39 -6.52 -1.47
N LEU A 83 20.06 -6.34 -1.46
CA LEU A 83 19.43 -5.08 -1.11
C LEU A 83 18.82 -5.18 0.29
N ASN A 84 18.70 -4.04 0.96
CA ASN A 84 17.78 -3.84 2.08
C ASN A 84 16.59 -3.01 1.61
N ALA A 85 15.47 -3.13 2.33
CA ALA A 85 14.35 -2.21 2.21
C ALA A 85 14.08 -1.52 3.55
N SER A 86 13.74 -0.24 3.48
CA SER A 86 13.14 0.51 4.56
C SER A 86 11.79 1.08 4.11
N THR A 87 10.93 1.39 5.07
CA THR A 87 9.65 2.06 4.79
C THR A 87 9.66 3.43 5.45
N VAL A 88 9.24 4.44 4.69
CA VAL A 88 9.01 5.80 5.19
C VAL A 88 7.55 6.17 4.94
N SER A 89 7.02 7.10 5.73
CA SER A 89 5.64 7.54 5.61
C SER A 89 5.49 9.04 5.82
N GLN A 90 4.51 9.64 5.16
CA GLN A 90 4.09 11.02 5.40
C GLN A 90 2.58 11.07 5.59
N SER A 91 2.15 11.83 6.59
CA SER A 91 0.73 12.11 6.84
C SER A 91 0.32 13.40 6.15
N GLY A 92 -0.92 13.42 5.64
CA GLY A 92 -1.63 14.61 5.20
C GLY A 92 -3.10 14.55 5.62
N SER A 93 -3.85 15.58 5.25
CA SER A 93 -5.25 15.69 5.63
C SER A 93 -6.10 16.28 4.51
N ALA A 94 -7.29 15.71 4.29
CA ALA A 94 -8.31 16.24 3.43
C ALA A 94 -9.41 16.87 4.28
N LYS A 95 -9.76 18.13 4.00
CA LYS A 95 -10.93 18.79 4.61
C LYS A 95 -12.22 18.01 4.30
N ALA A 96 -13.27 18.26 5.08
CA ALA A 96 -14.60 17.71 4.82
C ALA A 96 -15.03 17.95 3.36
N GLY A 97 -15.47 16.88 2.67
CA GLY A 97 -15.85 16.94 1.24
C GLY A 97 -14.72 17.26 0.26
N GLY A 98 -13.49 17.41 0.73
CA GLY A 98 -12.36 17.92 -0.06
C GLY A 98 -11.48 16.84 -0.67
N ILE A 99 -10.65 17.25 -1.63
CA ILE A 99 -9.57 16.45 -2.19
C ILE A 99 -8.26 16.88 -1.54
N ALA A 100 -7.36 15.92 -1.30
CA ALA A 100 -5.99 16.20 -0.91
C ALA A 100 -5.02 15.22 -1.58
N ASN A 101 -3.76 15.63 -1.66
CA ASN A 101 -2.65 14.77 -2.02
C ASN A 101 -1.66 14.68 -0.86
N THR A 102 -0.88 13.61 -0.82
CA THR A 102 0.20 13.43 0.15
C THR A 102 1.32 12.67 -0.53
N MET A 103 2.56 13.10 -0.27
CA MET A 103 3.75 12.51 -0.89
C MET A 103 4.79 12.25 0.19
N VAL A 104 5.50 11.14 0.05
CA VAL A 104 6.69 10.83 0.86
C VAL A 104 7.85 10.48 -0.07
N GLY A 105 8.99 11.12 0.15
CA GLY A 105 10.23 10.84 -0.58
C GLY A 105 11.09 9.81 0.15
N CYS A 106 11.79 8.97 -0.61
CA CYS A 106 12.86 8.15 -0.09
C CYS A 106 14.06 9.01 0.30
N PRO A 107 14.74 8.70 1.43
CA PRO A 107 15.95 9.42 1.83
C PRO A 107 17.07 9.34 0.77
N ASP A 108 17.97 10.32 0.82
CA ASP A 108 19.16 10.34 -0.04
C ASP A 108 19.97 9.04 0.09
N GLY A 109 20.48 8.55 -1.05
CA GLY A 109 21.21 7.27 -1.10
C GLY A 109 20.31 6.02 -1.14
N THR A 110 19.00 6.19 -1.22
CA THR A 110 18.03 5.10 -1.41
C THR A 110 17.16 5.33 -2.64
N LEU A 111 16.59 4.25 -3.19
CA LEU A 111 15.73 4.31 -4.38
C LEU A 111 14.33 3.81 -4.08
N ILE A 112 13.30 4.48 -4.61
CA ILE A 112 11.93 4.02 -4.54
C ILE A 112 11.77 2.68 -5.27
N SER A 113 11.09 1.73 -4.63
CA SER A 113 10.74 0.43 -5.22
C SER A 113 9.23 0.20 -5.30
N GLY A 114 8.49 0.81 -4.38
CA GLY A 114 7.03 0.74 -4.31
C GLY A 114 6.51 1.62 -3.18
N GLY A 115 5.21 1.54 -2.93
CA GLY A 115 4.58 2.33 -1.89
C GLY A 115 3.09 2.08 -1.84
N GLY A 116 2.43 2.74 -0.90
CA GLY A 116 1.03 2.47 -0.58
C GLY A 116 0.35 3.59 0.18
N PHE A 117 -0.84 3.29 0.67
CA PHE A 117 -1.66 4.24 1.42
C PHE A 117 -2.34 3.60 2.63
N ASP A 118 -2.61 4.44 3.63
CA ASP A 118 -3.53 4.15 4.73
C ASP A 118 -4.38 5.39 5.01
N THR A 119 -5.69 5.24 5.05
CA THR A 119 -6.63 6.35 5.22
C THR A 119 -7.67 6.07 6.29
N ALA A 120 -8.23 7.14 6.85
CA ALA A 120 -9.43 7.02 7.68
C ALA A 120 -10.63 6.54 6.85
N ALA A 121 -11.61 5.92 7.52
CA ALA A 121 -12.86 5.50 6.87
C ALA A 121 -13.56 6.70 6.22
N GLY A 122 -14.09 6.50 5.00
CA GLY A 122 -14.74 7.55 4.22
C GLY A 122 -13.80 8.39 3.37
N VAL A 123 -12.49 8.11 3.36
CA VAL A 123 -11.54 8.65 2.38
C VAL A 123 -11.32 7.63 1.27
N ASN A 124 -11.63 8.02 0.03
CA ASN A 124 -11.41 7.18 -1.14
C ASN A 124 -10.13 7.61 -1.86
N VAL A 125 -9.12 6.74 -1.85
CA VAL A 125 -7.91 6.92 -2.67
C VAL A 125 -8.23 6.55 -4.12
N TYR A 126 -8.03 7.49 -5.04
CA TYR A 126 -8.26 7.28 -6.48
C TYR A 126 -6.96 7.28 -7.29
N SER A 127 -5.83 7.68 -6.70
CA SER A 127 -4.51 7.53 -7.28
C SER A 127 -3.48 7.22 -6.20
N SER A 128 -2.57 6.29 -6.49
CA SER A 128 -1.47 5.87 -5.62
C SER A 128 -0.35 5.35 -6.52
N ALA A 129 0.70 6.14 -6.69
CA ALA A 129 1.76 5.85 -7.65
C ALA A 129 3.11 6.42 -7.20
N SER A 130 4.18 5.92 -7.83
CA SER A 130 5.50 6.52 -7.70
C SER A 130 5.51 7.94 -8.29
N HIS A 131 6.16 8.87 -7.60
CA HIS A 131 6.43 10.22 -8.07
C HIS A 131 7.86 10.58 -7.66
N ASP A 132 8.72 10.91 -8.63
CA ASP A 132 10.17 11.04 -8.42
C ASP A 132 10.74 9.85 -7.63
N ASN A 133 11.63 10.10 -6.67
CA ASN A 133 12.15 9.09 -5.75
C ASN A 133 11.20 8.87 -4.55
N GLY A 134 9.90 8.79 -4.77
CA GLY A 134 8.91 8.76 -3.70
C GLY A 134 7.57 8.16 -4.11
N TRP A 135 6.61 8.20 -3.19
CA TRP A 135 5.24 7.72 -3.41
C TRP A 135 4.24 8.84 -3.14
N GLN A 136 3.30 9.02 -4.07
CA GLN A 136 2.27 10.05 -3.99
C GLN A 136 0.88 9.42 -4.09
N ILE A 137 -0.02 9.90 -3.25
CA ILE A 137 -1.42 9.47 -3.20
C ILE A 137 -2.33 10.67 -3.36
N TYR A 138 -3.50 10.43 -3.96
CA TYR A 138 -4.60 11.38 -4.03
C TYR A 138 -5.87 10.73 -3.49
N GLY A 139 -6.55 11.43 -2.60
CA GLY A 139 -7.79 10.97 -1.98
C GLY A 139 -8.86 12.04 -1.91
N ILE A 140 -10.11 11.60 -1.98
CA ILE A 140 -11.28 12.44 -1.70
C ILE A 140 -11.88 12.01 -0.35
N ASN A 141 -12.11 12.99 0.52
CA ASN A 141 -12.77 12.77 1.80
C ASN A 141 -14.28 13.00 1.64
N LEU A 142 -15.05 11.93 1.80
CA LEU A 142 -16.51 11.94 1.64
C LEU A 142 -17.25 12.24 2.95
N THR A 143 -16.52 12.50 4.05
CA THR A 143 -17.11 12.77 5.36
C THR A 143 -17.30 14.28 5.59
N SER A 144 -18.05 14.61 6.65
CA SER A 144 -18.28 15.99 7.10
C SER A 144 -17.19 16.53 8.03
N ALA A 145 -16.13 15.76 8.28
CA ALA A 145 -15.00 16.14 9.12
C ALA A 145 -13.70 16.07 8.34
N THR A 146 -12.65 16.78 8.79
CA THR A 146 -11.30 16.60 8.23
C THR A 146 -10.80 15.18 8.53
N GLN A 147 -10.26 14.51 7.53
CA GLN A 147 -9.74 13.14 7.64
C GLN A 147 -8.28 13.06 7.25
N GLN A 148 -7.58 12.09 7.84
CA GLN A 148 -6.18 11.81 7.56
C GLN A 148 -6.01 10.83 6.38
N LEU A 149 -4.93 11.04 5.63
CA LEU A 149 -4.42 10.11 4.63
C LEU A 149 -2.90 10.02 4.76
N ASN A 150 -2.37 8.80 4.74
CA ASN A 150 -0.95 8.52 4.91
C ASN A 150 -0.41 7.89 3.62
N ALA A 151 0.66 8.46 3.08
CA ALA A 151 1.43 7.85 2.00
C ALA A 151 2.60 7.06 2.58
N TYR A 152 2.91 5.91 1.99
CA TYR A 152 4.07 5.09 2.33
C TYR A 152 4.96 4.90 1.11
N ALA A 153 6.27 4.96 1.29
CA ALA A 153 7.26 4.57 0.28
C ALA A 153 8.15 3.46 0.83
N ILE A 154 8.46 2.50 -0.04
CA ILE A 154 9.43 1.44 0.20
C ILE A 154 10.71 1.81 -0.54
N CYS A 155 11.76 2.04 0.23
CA CYS A 155 13.04 2.53 -0.24
C CYS A 155 14.08 1.43 -0.15
N VAL A 156 14.76 1.14 -1.25
CA VAL A 156 15.80 0.11 -1.32
C VAL A 156 17.19 0.71 -1.38
N THR A 157 18.15 -0.01 -0.82
CA THR A 157 19.57 0.37 -0.85
C THR A 157 20.44 -0.90 -0.85
N PRO A 158 21.66 -0.88 -1.44
CA PRO A 158 22.59 -1.99 -1.32
C PRO A 158 22.92 -2.34 0.14
N LEU A 159 23.05 -3.63 0.43
CA LEU A 159 23.76 -4.12 1.60
C LEU A 159 25.24 -3.74 1.43
N VAL A 160 25.73 -2.87 2.32
CA VAL A 160 27.16 -2.59 2.51
C VAL A 160 27.85 -3.70 3.28
#